data_AF-A0A1G9HPH3-F1
#
_entry.id   AF-A0A1G9HPH3-F1
#
_cell.length_a   1.000
_cell.length_b   1.000
_cell.length_c   1.000
_cell.angle_alpha   90.00
_cell.angle_beta   90.00
_cell.angle_gamma   90.00
#
_symmetry.space_group_name_H-M   'P 1'
#
loop_
_entity.id
_entity.type
_entity.pdbx_description
1 polymer ?
#
loop_
_entity_poly.entity_id
_entity_poly.type
_entity_poly.pdbx_seq_one_letter_code
_entity_poly.pdbx_strand_id
1 'polypeptide(L)'
;MSRRYLKRVMNYLPHQHTLTIALPTALKKGELVCHHLTQKYQDFKVSLARVPNSLVRLTTEHMASGRWLVQVFWTDGDREYFLEEELMIRG
;
A
#
# COMPACT_ATOMS: atom_id res chain seq x y z
N MET A 1 -17.21 -13.55 11.48
CA MET A 1 -16.06 -13.54 10.55
C MET A 1 -14.82 -13.11 11.32
N SER A 2 -13.89 -14.03 11.52
CA SER A 2 -12.69 -13.79 12.33
C SER A 2 -11.72 -12.88 11.58
N ARG A 3 -11.53 -11.65 12.06
CA ARG A 3 -10.47 -10.75 11.61
C ARG A 3 -9.15 -11.38 12.05
N ARG A 4 -8.55 -12.23 11.21
CA ARG A 4 -7.15 -12.62 11.37
C ARG A 4 -6.35 -11.33 11.36
N TYR A 5 -5.81 -10.96 12.51
CA TYR A 5 -4.81 -9.91 12.64
C TYR A 5 -3.61 -10.33 11.80
N LEU A 6 -3.60 -9.94 10.53
CA LEU A 6 -2.41 -10.00 9.69
C LEU A 6 -1.40 -9.07 10.36
N LYS A 7 -0.34 -9.68 10.88
CA LYS A 7 0.92 -9.03 11.26
C LYS A 7 1.19 -7.92 10.23
N ARG A 8 1.37 -6.67 10.67
CA ARG A 8 1.52 -5.44 9.86
C ARG A 8 2.03 -5.75 8.45
N VAL A 9 1.09 -5.72 7.50
CA VAL A 9 1.35 -6.04 6.09
C VAL A 9 1.97 -4.85 5.39
N MET A 10 1.75 -3.62 5.88
CA MET A 10 2.47 -2.42 5.42
C MET A 10 3.60 -2.05 6.38
N ASN A 11 4.77 -1.75 5.81
CA ASN A 11 5.93 -1.29 6.55
C ASN A 11 6.61 -0.16 5.79
N TYR A 12 6.72 1.00 6.45
CA TYR A 12 7.41 2.17 5.94
C TYR A 12 8.83 2.25 6.52
N LEU A 13 9.80 2.40 5.61
CA LEU A 13 11.22 2.48 5.89
C LEU A 13 11.67 3.92 5.61
N PRO A 14 11.66 4.81 6.63
CA PRO A 14 11.90 6.24 6.43
C PRO A 14 13.28 6.54 5.83
N HIS A 15 14.32 5.86 6.32
CA HIS A 15 15.70 6.03 5.81
C HIS A 15 15.88 5.61 4.34
N GLN A 16 14.94 4.85 3.80
CA GLN A 16 14.97 4.36 2.42
C GLN A 16 13.88 5.02 1.56
N HIS A 17 13.10 5.94 2.14
CA HIS A 17 11.89 6.50 1.52
C HIS A 17 11.08 5.42 0.80
N THR A 18 10.84 4.29 1.48
CA THR A 18 10.23 3.11 0.86
C THR A 18 9.06 2.62 1.69
N LEU A 19 7.92 2.42 1.03
CA LEU A 19 6.77 1.69 1.56
C LEU A 19 6.81 0.27 0.99
N THR A 20 6.76 -0.71 1.89
CA THR A 20 6.68 -2.13 1.53
C THR A 20 5.34 -2.69 1.97
N ILE A 21 4.69 -3.47 1.11
CA ILE A 21 3.39 -4.08 1.39
C ILE A 21 3.46 -5.56 1.04
N ALA A 22 3.35 -6.41 2.06
CA ALA A 22 3.28 -7.85 1.92
C ALA A 22 1.81 -8.28 1.75
N LEU A 23 1.43 -8.67 0.54
CA LEU A 23 0.09 -9.16 0.24
C LEU A 23 0.00 -10.64 0.65
N PRO A 24 -1.10 -11.06 1.33
CA PRO A 24 -1.26 -12.43 1.80
C PRO A 24 -1.50 -13.45 0.67
N THR A 25 -1.81 -12.98 -0.55
CA THR A 25 -2.07 -13.81 -1.73
C THR A 25 -1.29 -13.30 -2.92
N ALA A 26 -1.16 -14.14 -3.96
CA ALA A 26 -0.52 -13.75 -5.21
C ALA A 26 -1.20 -12.53 -5.83
N LEU A 27 -0.42 -11.59 -6.35
CA LEU A 27 -0.92 -10.43 -7.09
C LEU A 27 -0.89 -10.75 -8.58
N LYS A 28 -2.05 -10.83 -9.23
CA LYS A 28 -2.15 -10.83 -10.70
C LYS A 28 -2.32 -9.43 -11.27
N LYS A 29 -3.25 -8.67 -10.68
CA LYS A 29 -3.55 -7.28 -11.01
C LYS A 29 -4.02 -6.57 -9.77
N GLY A 30 -3.68 -5.31 -9.63
CA GLY A 30 -4.21 -4.49 -8.56
C GLY A 30 -4.00 -3.02 -8.78
N GLU A 31 -4.38 -2.27 -7.77
CA GLU A 31 -4.30 -0.83 -7.70
C GLU A 31 -3.98 -0.44 -6.28
N LEU A 32 -3.07 0.51 -6.14
CA LEU A 32 -2.77 1.14 -4.88
C LEU A 32 -3.07 2.63 -5.00
N VAL A 33 -3.78 3.16 -4.01
CA VAL A 33 -4.11 4.57 -3.92
C VAL A 33 -3.62 5.09 -2.58
N CYS A 34 -2.89 6.20 -2.62
CA CYS A 34 -2.43 6.91 -1.44
C CYS A 34 -3.15 8.25 -1.38
N HIS A 35 -3.83 8.52 -0.26
CA HIS A 35 -4.53 9.77 -0.01
C HIS A 35 -3.84 10.56 1.09
N HIS A 36 -3.47 11.82 0.82
CA HIS A 36 -2.91 12.66 1.88
C HIS A 36 -4.05 13.24 2.72
N LEU A 37 -4.17 12.83 3.99
CA LEU A 37 -5.37 13.10 4.80
C LEU A 37 -5.62 14.58 5.10
N THR A 38 -4.60 15.42 5.00
CA THR A 38 -4.73 16.88 5.15
C THR A 38 -4.55 17.67 3.86
N GLN A 39 -4.08 17.06 2.76
CA GLN A 39 -3.75 17.77 1.51
C GLN A 39 -4.38 17.07 0.31
N LYS A 40 -5.62 17.45 -0.02
CA LYS A 40 -6.47 16.81 -1.04
C LYS A 40 -5.89 16.66 -2.46
N TYR A 41 -4.78 17.33 -2.79
CA TYR A 41 -4.20 17.33 -4.14
C TYR A 41 -2.90 16.53 -4.24
N GLN A 42 -2.50 15.82 -3.17
CA GLN A 42 -1.30 14.98 -3.18
C GLN A 42 -1.62 13.49 -3.35
N ASP A 43 -2.86 13.17 -3.70
CA ASP A 43 -3.27 11.80 -3.90
C ASP A 43 -2.58 11.23 -5.15
N PHE A 44 -2.11 9.99 -5.05
CA PHE A 44 -1.56 9.29 -6.21
C PHE A 44 -2.01 7.85 -6.26
N LYS A 45 -1.98 7.32 -7.48
CA LYS A 45 -2.50 6.00 -7.81
C LYS A 45 -1.47 5.24 -8.64
N VAL A 46 -1.21 4.01 -8.24
CA VAL A 46 -0.23 3.12 -8.85
C VAL A 46 -0.94 1.84 -9.28
N SER A 47 -0.89 1.54 -10.57
CA SER A 47 -1.33 0.23 -11.05
C SER A 47 -0.30 -0.83 -10.67
N LEU A 48 -0.76 -1.90 -10.04
CA LEU A 48 0.08 -3.00 -9.62
C LEU A 48 0.02 -4.13 -10.67
N ALA A 49 1.16 -4.41 -11.28
CA ALA A 49 1.33 -5.55 -12.17
C ALA A 49 1.61 -6.83 -11.37
N ARG A 50 1.57 -7.97 -12.04
CA ARG A 50 1.85 -9.27 -11.44
C ARG A 50 3.22 -9.27 -10.75
N VAL A 51 3.25 -9.51 -9.44
CA VAL A 51 4.50 -9.74 -8.68
C VAL A 51 4.50 -11.14 -8.07
N PRO A 52 5.56 -11.95 -8.31
CA PRO A 52 5.58 -13.36 -7.93
C PRO A 52 5.71 -13.60 -6.42
N ASN A 53 6.23 -12.63 -5.67
CA ASN A 53 6.48 -12.74 -4.23
C ASN A 53 5.44 -12.00 -3.38
N SER A 54 4.38 -11.47 -3.99
CA SER A 54 3.34 -10.70 -3.29
C SER A 54 3.87 -9.51 -2.47
N LEU A 55 5.08 -9.02 -2.78
CA LEU A 55 5.69 -7.89 -2.10
C LEU A 55 5.68 -6.68 -3.03
N VAL A 56 4.84 -5.71 -2.71
CA VAL A 56 4.80 -4.42 -3.39
C VAL A 56 5.81 -3.49 -2.71
N ARG A 57 6.61 -2.79 -3.51
CA ARG A 57 7.52 -1.74 -3.04
C ARG A 57 7.20 -0.46 -3.78
N LEU A 58 7.05 0.63 -3.04
CA LEU A 58 6.82 1.96 -3.57
C LEU A 58 7.85 2.93 -2.99
N THR A 59 8.41 3.78 -3.84
CA THR A 59 9.15 4.95 -3.38
C THR A 59 8.17 5.96 -2.78
N THR A 60 8.55 6.55 -1.65
CA THR A 60 7.86 7.64 -0.97
C THR A 60 8.66 8.94 -1.07
N GLU A 61 9.69 9.02 -1.91
CA GLU A 61 10.57 10.20 -2.04
C GLU A 61 9.78 11.45 -2.45
N HIS A 62 8.74 11.28 -3.25
CA HIS A 62 7.87 12.35 -3.73
C HIS A 62 6.65 12.60 -2.83
N MET A 63 6.48 11.82 -1.76
CA MET A 63 5.36 11.99 -0.83
C MET A 63 5.70 13.06 0.19
N ALA A 64 4.85 14.08 0.36
CA ALA A 64 5.01 15.00 1.47
C ALA A 64 4.92 14.30 2.83
N SER A 65 5.59 14.87 3.82
CA SER A 65 5.44 14.46 5.21
C SER A 65 4.02 14.67 5.69
N GLY A 66 3.47 13.71 6.43
CA GLY A 66 2.12 13.79 6.97
C GLY A 66 1.44 12.45 7.14
N ARG A 67 0.13 12.51 7.40
CA ARG A 67 -0.72 11.33 7.49
C ARG A 67 -1.28 10.98 6.12
N TRP A 68 -1.14 9.73 5.76
CA TRP A 68 -1.56 9.16 4.50
C TRP A 68 -2.47 7.96 4.76
N LEU A 69 -3.54 7.83 3.98
CA LEU A 69 -4.33 6.60 3.92
C LEU A 69 -3.89 5.83 2.68
N VAL A 70 -3.37 4.62 2.87
CA VAL A 70 -2.95 3.74 1.79
C VAL A 70 -4.02 2.67 1.61
N GLN A 71 -4.60 2.62 0.42
CA GLN A 71 -5.59 1.64 0.01
C GLN A 71 -5.00 0.75 -1.08
N VAL A 72 -5.18 -0.56 -0.97
CA VAL A 72 -4.72 -1.53 -1.95
C VAL A 72 -5.87 -2.45 -2.32
N PHE A 73 -6.19 -2.48 -3.60
CA PHE A 73 -7.13 -3.43 -4.19
C PHE A 73 -6.35 -4.39 -5.07
N TRP A 74 -6.55 -5.69 -4.92
CA TRP A 74 -5.92 -6.65 -5.83
C TRP A 74 -6.72 -7.92 -6.03
N THR A 75 -6.35 -8.65 -7.08
CA THR A 75 -6.86 -9.98 -7.35
C THR A 75 -5.72 -10.98 -7.57
N ASP A 76 -5.94 -12.23 -7.15
CA ASP A 76 -5.10 -13.39 -7.49
C ASP A 76 -5.54 -14.07 -8.80
N GLY A 77 -6.65 -13.62 -9.39
CA GLY A 77 -7.29 -14.20 -10.58
C GLY A 77 -8.62 -14.87 -10.28
N ASP A 78 -8.85 -15.28 -9.03
CA ASP A 78 -10.07 -15.97 -8.60
C ASP A 78 -10.91 -15.11 -7.66
N ARG A 79 -10.25 -14.29 -6.83
CA ARG A 79 -10.89 -13.43 -5.83
C ARG A 79 -10.31 -12.03 -5.83
N GLU A 80 -11.12 -11.09 -5.37
CA GLU A 80 -10.70 -9.71 -5.10
C GLU A 80 -10.45 -9.52 -3.60
N TYR A 81 -9.49 -8.65 -3.31
CA TYR A 81 -8.99 -8.38 -1.97
C TYR A 81 -8.83 -6.87 -1.80
N PHE A 82 -8.98 -6.43 -0.56
CA PHE A 82 -8.81 -5.04 -0.16
C PHE A 82 -8.01 -4.96 1.14
N LEU A 83 -7.12 -3.97 1.21
CA LEU A 83 -6.34 -3.62 2.38
C LEU A 83 -6.31 -2.09 2.50
N GLU A 84 -6.46 -1.59 3.71
CA GLU A 84 -6.37 -0.18 4.04
C GLU A 84 -5.54 0.00 5.30
N GLU A 85 -4.59 0.92 5.29
CA GLU A 85 -3.78 1.27 6.46
C GLU A 85 -3.41 2.76 6.45
N GLU A 86 -3.43 3.40 7.62
CA GLU A 86 -2.92 4.75 7.78
C GLU A 86 -1.41 4.72 8.04
N LEU A 87 -0.69 5.58 7.34
CA LEU A 87 0.76 5.74 7.43
C LEU A 87 1.12 7.17 7.84
N MET A 88 2.11 7.31 8.72
CA MET A 88 2.77 8.60 8.97
C MET A 88 4.11 8.64 8.23
N ILE A 89 4.24 9.53 7.25
CA ILE A 89 5.50 9.85 6.59
C ILE A 89 6.17 10.99 7.33
N ARG A 90 7.43 10.79 7.72
CA ARG A 90 8.26 11.79 8.39
C ARG A 90 9.37 12.19 7.43
N GLY A 91 9.53 13.50 7.22
CA GLY A 91 10.66 14.07 6.48
C GLY A 91 11.91 14.15 7.33
#